data_AF-A0A817DGK1-F1
#
_entry.id   AF-A0A817DGK1-F1
#
_cell.length_a   1.000
_cell.length_b   1.000
_cell.length_c   1.000
_cell.angle_alpha   90.00
_cell.angle_beta   90.00
_cell.angle_gamma   90.00
#
_symmetry.space_group_name_H-M   'P 1'
#
loop_
_entity.id
_entity.type
_entity.pdbx_description
1 polymer ?
#
loop_
_entity_poly.entity_id
_entity_poly.type
_entity_poly.pdbx_seq_one_letter_code
_entity_poly.pdbx_strand_id
1 'polypeptide(L)'
;MVKLNKKSKRVSCAHRYSIAKKVRGHNKKMRKEARKHPEHKKRKPKDIQIPKLAPFKNELLQQAEEAKKQLEQERQLKKQQRALARQQQKDERPKSLESMIGDAKRRQDIFDHEQVSTNDHMHLSTEVGEGDEKSRKTFYREFKKVVDASDIIIQVLDARDPLGCRCPQVEQAVLTSGKNKKLILLLNKIDLIPRDNLDKWLKYLRNEFPTIAFRSSTQNQRDRLGHVKASLKACDEHLLKSSNKCIGASTLMNLLSNYCRKNDIKTSITVGIVGFPNVGKSSVINSLKRTQACETGSMPGITKQMQTVKLDKLIKLFDSPGIVMSKETSPASLILRNCIRIETIENPVPAIELLLNRCSKEQVSIYFLLAGKNLSVFFSPFSYMSHFLMSFSAFRF
;
A
#
# COMPACT_ATOMS: atom_id res chain seq x y z
N MET A 1 -1.76 4.29 62.10
CA MET A 1 -1.34 4.59 60.70
C MET A 1 -1.68 6.03 60.36
N VAL A 2 -0.70 6.91 60.28
CA VAL A 2 -0.91 8.31 59.88
C VAL A 2 -1.16 8.37 58.37
N LYS A 3 -2.36 8.77 57.94
CA LYS A 3 -2.70 8.93 56.51
C LYS A 3 -1.95 10.14 55.95
N LEU A 4 -0.91 9.88 55.14
CA LEU A 4 -0.22 10.91 54.38
C LEU A 4 -1.18 11.60 53.39
N ASN A 5 -1.34 12.92 53.55
CA ASN A 5 -2.26 13.73 52.77
C ASN A 5 -1.71 13.94 51.34
N LYS A 6 -2.04 13.04 50.40
CA LYS A 6 -1.57 13.12 49.01
C LYS A 6 -2.30 14.24 48.26
N LYS A 7 -1.55 15.25 47.80
CA LYS A 7 -2.09 16.35 46.97
C LYS A 7 -2.69 15.82 45.66
N SER A 8 -3.88 16.31 45.32
CA SER A 8 -4.59 15.96 44.09
C SER A 8 -3.81 16.39 42.85
N LYS A 9 -3.73 15.51 41.85
CA LYS A 9 -3.17 15.81 40.52
C LYS A 9 -4.16 16.54 39.60
N ARG A 10 -5.40 16.78 40.06
CA ARG A 10 -6.42 17.50 39.28
C ARG A 10 -6.09 18.99 39.27
N VAL A 11 -6.11 19.58 38.08
CA VAL A 11 -5.78 20.98 37.86
C VAL A 11 -7.02 21.73 37.40
N SER A 12 -7.30 22.89 38.01
CA SER A 12 -8.43 23.73 37.60
C SER A 12 -8.25 24.26 36.18
N CYS A 13 -9.38 24.52 35.49
CA CYS A 13 -9.36 25.08 34.15
C CYS A 13 -8.64 26.44 34.12
N ALA A 14 -8.90 27.28 35.12
CA ALA A 14 -8.23 28.57 35.30
C ALA A 14 -6.70 28.44 35.40
N HIS A 15 -6.19 27.45 36.14
CA HIS A 15 -4.75 27.22 36.26
C HIS A 15 -4.13 26.75 34.93
N ARG A 16 -4.82 25.88 34.17
CA ARG A 16 -4.39 25.47 32.83
C ARG A 16 -4.30 26.64 31.85
N TYR A 17 -5.29 27.53 31.85
CA TYR A 17 -5.29 28.73 31.00
C TYR A 17 -4.18 29.71 31.40
N SER A 18 -3.92 29.87 32.70
CA SER A 18 -2.81 30.70 33.21
C SER A 18 -1.45 30.17 32.75
N ILE A 19 -1.21 28.84 32.84
CA ILE A 19 0.01 28.21 32.33
C ILE A 19 0.15 28.44 30.81
N ALA A 20 -0.91 28.20 30.04
CA ALA A 20 -0.88 28.39 28.59
C ALA A 20 -0.56 29.85 28.21
N LYS A 21 -1.11 30.83 28.95
CA LYS A 21 -0.82 32.25 28.77
C LYS A 21 0.65 32.57 29.10
N LYS A 22 1.20 32.02 30.19
CA LYS A 22 2.63 32.16 30.55
C LYS A 22 3.56 31.57 29.49
N VAL A 23 3.26 30.36 28.99
CA VAL A 23 4.05 29.71 27.93
C VAL A 23 4.03 30.53 26.63
N ARG A 24 2.86 31.04 26.23
CA ARG A 24 2.75 31.92 25.06
C ARG A 24 3.56 33.21 25.24
N GLY A 25 3.49 33.82 26.42
CA GLY A 25 4.28 35.01 26.77
C GLY A 25 5.79 34.75 26.69
N HIS A 26 6.25 33.64 27.28
CA HIS A 26 7.64 33.21 27.23
C HIS A 26 8.12 32.98 25.79
N ASN A 27 7.38 32.22 24.99
CA ASN A 27 7.75 31.97 23.59
C ASN A 27 7.78 33.26 22.75
N LYS A 28 6.90 34.23 23.05
CA LYS A 28 6.92 35.55 22.40
C LYS A 28 8.15 36.37 22.80
N LYS A 29 8.58 36.28 24.07
CA LYS A 29 9.81 36.91 24.57
C LYS A 29 11.06 36.28 23.93
N MET A 30 11.16 34.94 23.93
CA MET A 30 12.25 34.20 23.27
C MET A 30 12.37 34.54 21.78
N ARG A 31 11.23 34.66 21.07
CA ARG A 31 11.23 35.09 19.66
C ARG A 31 11.71 36.53 19.46
N LYS A 32 11.43 37.43 20.40
CA LYS A 32 11.91 38.82 20.35
C LYS A 32 13.41 38.89 20.66
N GLU A 33 13.89 38.15 21.66
CA GLU A 33 15.31 38.05 22.01
C GLU A 33 16.13 37.40 20.89
N ALA A 34 15.62 36.32 20.29
CA ALA A 34 16.25 35.69 19.13
C ALA A 34 16.32 36.59 17.87
N ARG A 35 15.48 37.63 17.80
CA ARG A 35 15.57 38.66 16.75
C ARG A 35 16.61 39.74 17.06
N LYS A 36 16.90 40.00 18.34
CA LYS A 36 17.89 41.00 18.78
C LYS A 36 19.34 40.51 18.61
N HIS A 37 19.57 39.21 18.73
CA HIS A 37 20.89 38.59 18.53
C HIS A 37 20.86 37.57 17.38
N PRO A 38 20.83 38.02 16.11
CA PRO A 38 20.79 37.13 14.95
C PRO A 38 22.05 36.28 14.74
N GLU A 39 23.17 36.62 15.38
CA GLU A 39 24.45 35.89 15.27
C GLU A 39 24.43 34.49 15.90
N HIS A 40 23.49 34.21 16.82
CA HIS A 40 23.29 32.85 17.35
C HIS A 40 22.44 31.96 16.42
N LYS A 41 22.13 32.41 15.20
CA LYS A 41 21.58 31.52 14.17
C LYS A 41 22.61 30.44 13.83
N LYS A 42 22.41 29.28 14.44
CA LYS A 42 22.87 27.96 14.00
C LYS A 42 24.27 27.98 13.41
N ARG A 43 25.29 27.76 14.24
CA ARG A 43 26.52 27.11 13.75
C ARG A 43 26.06 25.97 12.84
N LYS A 44 26.48 25.99 11.57
CA LYS A 44 26.19 24.88 10.64
C LYS A 44 26.49 23.59 11.40
N PRO A 45 25.59 22.60 11.42
CA PRO A 45 25.92 21.32 12.05
C PRO A 45 27.26 20.89 11.46
N LYS A 46 28.24 20.64 12.34
CA LYS A 46 29.56 20.21 11.89
C LYS A 46 29.34 18.93 11.09
N ASP A 47 29.88 18.87 9.88
CA ASP A 47 29.81 17.67 9.07
C ASP A 47 30.40 16.52 9.89
N ILE A 48 29.63 15.45 10.07
CA ILE A 48 30.05 14.28 10.83
C ILE A 48 31.08 13.57 9.95
N GLN A 49 32.36 13.86 10.20
CA GLN A 49 33.46 13.26 9.47
C GLN A 49 33.61 11.79 9.86
N ILE A 50 33.96 10.95 8.90
CA ILE A 50 34.25 9.53 9.13
C ILE A 50 35.43 9.45 10.13
N PRO A 51 35.26 8.78 11.29
CA PRO A 51 36.33 8.64 12.28
C PRO A 51 37.61 8.06 11.67
N LYS A 52 38.78 8.55 12.10
CA LYS A 52 40.08 8.14 11.53
C LYS A 52 40.39 6.64 11.66
N LEU A 53 39.79 5.97 12.66
CA LEU A 53 39.99 4.55 12.96
C LEU A 53 39.05 3.60 12.19
N ALA A 54 38.22 4.12 11.27
CA ALA A 54 37.30 3.29 10.52
C ALA A 54 38.07 2.39 9.51
N PRO A 55 37.92 1.04 9.58
CA PRO A 55 38.72 0.10 8.80
C PRO A 55 38.54 0.22 7.27
N PHE A 56 37.43 0.82 6.81
CA PHE A 56 37.09 0.98 5.39
C PHE A 56 37.05 2.45 4.93
N LYS A 57 37.72 3.36 5.65
CA LYS A 57 37.65 4.81 5.36
C LYS A 57 38.07 5.15 3.92
N ASN A 58 39.13 4.52 3.41
CA ASN A 58 39.67 4.83 2.09
C ASN A 58 38.74 4.33 0.97
N GLU A 59 38.18 3.11 1.10
CA GLU A 59 37.20 2.56 0.17
C GLU A 59 35.92 3.42 0.14
N LEU A 60 35.46 3.90 1.30
CA LEU A 60 34.25 4.71 1.39
C LEU A 60 34.44 6.11 0.77
N LEU A 61 35.66 6.66 0.83
CA LEU A 61 36.00 7.91 0.16
C LEU A 61 36.08 7.73 -1.36
N GLN A 62 36.66 6.62 -1.83
CA GLN A 62 36.77 6.29 -3.25
C GLN A 62 35.38 6.06 -3.88
N GLN A 63 34.50 5.31 -3.22
CA GLN A 63 33.11 5.12 -3.65
C GLN A 63 32.34 6.45 -3.72
N ALA A 64 32.57 7.35 -2.77
CA ALA A 64 31.93 8.67 -2.77
C ALA A 64 32.41 9.54 -3.95
N GLU A 65 33.69 9.45 -4.31
CA GLU A 65 34.26 10.17 -5.45
C GLU A 65 33.75 9.63 -6.80
N GLU A 66 33.70 8.31 -6.94
CA GLU A 66 33.13 7.63 -8.11
C GLU A 66 31.64 7.97 -8.29
N ALA A 67 30.85 7.92 -7.21
CA ALA A 67 29.44 8.30 -7.23
C ALA A 67 29.24 9.77 -7.65
N LYS A 68 30.11 10.68 -7.18
CA LYS A 68 30.05 12.10 -7.56
C LYS A 68 30.38 12.29 -9.04
N LYS A 69 31.36 11.56 -9.58
CA LYS A 69 31.74 11.59 -11.00
C LYS A 69 30.62 11.05 -11.89
N GLN A 70 29.98 9.95 -11.51
CA GLN A 70 28.82 9.39 -12.22
C GLN A 70 27.65 10.37 -12.25
N LEU A 71 27.32 10.99 -11.11
CA LEU A 71 26.24 11.98 -11.02
C LEU A 71 26.49 13.21 -11.91
N GLU A 72 27.74 13.65 -12.01
CA GLU A 72 28.13 14.77 -12.86
C GLU A 72 28.03 14.43 -14.36
N GLN A 73 28.48 13.23 -14.74
CA GLN A 73 28.32 12.70 -16.10
C GLN A 73 26.85 12.57 -16.49
N GLU A 74 26.01 12.00 -15.63
CA GLU A 74 24.57 11.86 -15.87
C GLU A 74 23.91 13.23 -16.03
N ARG A 75 24.29 14.21 -15.19
CA ARG A 75 23.77 15.58 -15.28
C ARG A 75 24.18 16.28 -16.57
N GLN A 76 25.39 16.05 -17.07
CA GLN A 76 25.83 16.57 -18.38
C GLN A 76 25.05 15.92 -19.53
N LEU A 77 24.90 14.60 -19.50
CA LEU A 77 24.15 13.85 -20.51
C LEU A 77 22.68 14.30 -20.58
N LYS A 78 22.05 14.50 -19.42
CA LYS A 78 20.67 15.01 -19.32
C LYS A 78 20.53 16.46 -19.79
N LYS A 79 21.56 17.29 -19.62
CA LYS A 79 21.60 18.65 -20.20
C LYS A 79 21.72 18.61 -21.72
N GLN A 80 22.58 17.74 -22.27
CA GLN A 80 22.75 17.57 -23.71
C GLN A 80 21.45 17.05 -24.36
N GLN A 81 20.82 16.03 -23.78
CA GLN A 81 19.53 15.52 -24.26
C GLN A 81 18.44 16.59 -24.27
N ARG A 82 18.36 17.42 -23.22
CA ARG A 82 17.40 18.54 -23.17
C ARG A 82 17.71 19.63 -24.20
N ALA A 83 18.98 19.85 -24.54
CA ALA A 83 19.37 20.81 -25.57
C ALA A 83 18.98 20.31 -26.96
N LEU A 84 19.24 19.04 -27.26
CA LEU A 84 18.85 18.37 -28.51
C LEU A 84 17.33 18.37 -28.71
N ALA A 85 16.56 18.01 -27.69
CA ALA A 85 15.10 18.03 -27.74
C ALA A 85 14.53 19.45 -27.96
N ARG A 86 15.19 20.48 -27.43
CA ARG A 86 14.81 21.89 -27.67
C ARG A 86 15.15 22.38 -29.07
N GLN A 87 16.19 21.83 -29.71
CA GLN A 87 16.50 22.10 -31.11
C GLN A 87 15.46 21.48 -32.02
N GLN A 88 15.14 20.19 -31.83
CA GLN A 88 14.09 19.48 -32.59
C GLN A 88 12.72 20.19 -32.49
N GLN A 89 12.32 20.65 -31.29
CA GLN A 89 11.08 21.41 -31.11
C GLN A 89 11.07 22.82 -31.75
N LYS A 90 12.24 23.40 -32.06
CA LYS A 90 12.31 24.69 -32.78
C LYS A 90 12.14 24.51 -34.28
N ASP A 91 12.60 23.38 -34.82
CA ASP A 91 12.48 23.05 -36.24
C ASP A 91 11.08 22.53 -36.61
N GLU A 92 10.35 21.92 -35.66
CA GLU A 92 8.96 21.43 -35.81
C GLU A 92 7.87 22.47 -35.48
N ARG A 93 8.12 23.79 -35.62
CA ARG A 93 7.04 24.78 -35.48
C ARG A 93 6.22 24.86 -36.77
N PRO A 94 4.93 24.48 -36.78
CA PRO A 94 4.10 24.57 -37.98
C PRO A 94 3.85 26.04 -38.33
N LYS A 95 4.23 26.46 -39.54
CA LYS A 95 4.08 27.84 -40.03
C LYS A 95 2.72 28.14 -40.68
N SER A 96 1.84 27.14 -40.85
CA SER A 96 0.52 27.31 -41.48
C SER A 96 -0.60 26.62 -40.72
N LEU A 97 -1.82 27.16 -40.85
CA LEU A 97 -3.04 26.64 -40.23
C LEU A 97 -3.37 25.23 -40.75
N GLU A 98 -3.14 24.94 -42.05
CA GLU A 98 -3.26 23.58 -42.61
C GLU A 98 -2.36 22.57 -41.90
N SER A 99 -1.11 22.94 -41.61
CA SER A 99 -0.17 22.04 -40.92
C SER A 99 -0.64 21.72 -39.50
N MET A 100 -1.32 22.66 -38.85
CA MET A 100 -1.87 22.49 -37.50
C MET A 100 -3.09 21.56 -37.50
N ILE A 101 -3.94 21.65 -38.53
CA ILE A 101 -5.09 20.76 -38.73
C ILE A 101 -4.63 19.35 -39.09
N GLY A 102 -3.59 19.24 -39.93
CA GLY A 102 -2.96 17.96 -40.28
C GLY A 102 -2.35 17.26 -39.08
N ASP A 103 -1.64 17.99 -38.21
CA ASP A 103 -1.09 17.45 -36.97
C ASP A 103 -2.17 17.09 -35.95
N ALA A 104 -3.26 17.86 -35.87
CA ALA A 104 -4.40 17.54 -35.02
C ALA A 104 -5.08 16.25 -35.47
N LYS A 105 -5.30 16.07 -36.77
CA LYS A 105 -5.81 14.81 -37.35
C LYS A 105 -4.84 13.66 -37.12
N ARG A 106 -3.54 13.84 -37.38
CA ARG A 106 -2.53 12.80 -37.14
C ARG A 106 -2.46 12.38 -35.67
N ARG A 107 -2.57 13.34 -34.72
CA ARG A 107 -2.64 13.03 -33.28
C ARG A 107 -3.94 12.34 -32.89
N GLN A 108 -5.05 12.70 -33.52
CA GLN A 108 -6.34 12.03 -33.32
C GLN A 108 -6.27 10.59 -33.85
N ASP A 109 -5.70 10.39 -35.04
CA ASP A 109 -5.50 9.08 -35.64
C ASP A 109 -4.53 8.22 -34.82
N ILE A 110 -3.44 8.79 -34.29
CA ILE A 110 -2.51 8.10 -33.38
C ILE A 110 -3.22 7.74 -32.06
N PHE A 111 -4.05 8.63 -31.51
CA PHE A 111 -4.81 8.36 -30.29
C PHE A 111 -5.85 7.27 -30.50
N ASP A 112 -6.57 7.30 -31.62
CA ASP A 112 -7.55 6.29 -31.99
C ASP A 112 -6.85 4.95 -32.31
N HIS A 113 -5.68 4.99 -32.96
CA HIS A 113 -4.85 3.81 -33.17
C HIS A 113 -4.24 3.30 -31.85
N GLU A 114 -3.86 4.13 -30.88
CA GLU A 114 -3.41 3.72 -29.54
C GLU A 114 -4.57 3.16 -28.70
N GLN A 115 -5.82 3.62 -28.89
CA GLN A 115 -7.01 3.02 -28.27
C GLN A 115 -7.31 1.63 -28.86
N VAL A 116 -7.03 1.43 -30.14
CA VAL A 116 -7.12 0.10 -30.79
C VAL A 116 -5.91 -0.77 -30.45
N SER A 117 -4.70 -0.20 -30.36
CA SER A 117 -3.46 -0.90 -30.01
C SER A 117 -3.40 -1.27 -28.52
N THR A 118 -4.08 -0.54 -27.64
CA THR A 118 -4.28 -0.95 -26.23
C THR A 118 -5.28 -2.09 -26.10
N ASN A 119 -6.17 -2.26 -27.08
CA ASN A 119 -6.97 -3.48 -27.21
C ASN A 119 -6.15 -4.65 -27.80
N ASP A 120 -5.18 -4.39 -28.69
CA ASP A 120 -4.39 -5.43 -29.36
C ASP A 120 -3.04 -5.80 -28.68
N HIS A 121 -2.45 -4.96 -27.84
CA HIS A 121 -1.23 -5.30 -27.06
C HIS A 121 -1.48 -6.28 -25.89
N MET A 122 -2.68 -6.86 -25.82
CA MET A 122 -2.97 -8.05 -25.02
C MET A 122 -3.04 -9.33 -25.85
N HIS A 123 -2.72 -9.28 -27.14
CA HIS A 123 -2.45 -10.46 -27.97
C HIS A 123 -0.94 -10.66 -28.15
N LEU A 124 -0.25 -11.14 -27.10
CA LEU A 124 0.96 -11.93 -27.33
C LEU A 124 1.22 -12.89 -26.16
N SER A 125 1.02 -14.17 -26.49
CA SER A 125 1.45 -15.42 -25.81
C SER A 125 1.19 -15.54 -24.30
N THR A 126 0.24 -16.42 -23.93
CA THR A 126 0.52 -17.78 -23.40
C THR A 126 -0.80 -18.48 -23.10
N GLU A 127 -0.87 -19.75 -23.48
CA GLU A 127 -1.96 -20.71 -23.35
C GLU A 127 -2.63 -20.71 -21.96
N VAL A 128 -3.80 -20.07 -21.85
CA VAL A 128 -4.77 -20.30 -20.78
C VAL A 128 -6.16 -20.10 -21.39
N GLY A 129 -7.09 -21.03 -21.17
CA GLY A 129 -8.33 -21.18 -21.91
C GLY A 129 -9.19 -19.91 -22.06
N GLU A 130 -9.93 -19.83 -23.18
CA GLU A 130 -10.75 -18.69 -23.62
C GLU A 130 -11.74 -18.14 -22.56
N GLY A 131 -12.12 -18.95 -21.57
CA GLY A 131 -12.98 -18.53 -20.44
C GLY A 131 -12.35 -17.49 -19.51
N ASP A 132 -11.03 -17.46 -19.37
CA ASP A 132 -10.32 -16.57 -18.44
C ASP A 132 -10.19 -15.14 -18.97
N GLU A 133 -10.21 -14.95 -20.28
CA GLU A 133 -10.11 -13.62 -20.88
C GLU A 133 -11.37 -12.78 -20.69
N LYS A 134 -12.54 -13.38 -20.87
CA LYS A 134 -13.84 -12.73 -20.64
C LYS A 134 -14.00 -12.28 -19.18
N SER A 135 -13.52 -13.11 -18.26
CA SER A 135 -13.51 -12.80 -16.82
C SER A 135 -12.58 -11.63 -16.51
N ARG A 136 -11.34 -11.62 -17.02
CA ARG A 136 -10.38 -10.52 -16.85
C ARG A 136 -10.90 -9.18 -17.40
N LYS A 137 -11.49 -9.18 -18.61
CA LYS A 137 -12.14 -8.00 -19.21
C LYS A 137 -13.28 -7.47 -18.33
N THR A 138 -14.08 -8.36 -17.76
CA THR A 138 -15.16 -8.00 -16.84
C THR A 138 -14.63 -7.35 -15.56
N PHE A 139 -13.56 -7.89 -14.96
CA PHE A 139 -12.92 -7.30 -13.78
C PHE A 139 -12.30 -5.94 -14.08
N TYR A 140 -11.65 -5.78 -15.24
CA TYR A 140 -11.10 -4.48 -15.66
C TYR A 140 -12.18 -3.42 -15.83
N ARG A 141 -13.33 -3.79 -16.41
CA ARG A 141 -14.48 -2.90 -16.54
C ARG A 141 -14.99 -2.43 -15.18
N GLU A 142 -15.11 -3.32 -14.20
CA GLU A 142 -15.51 -2.92 -12.84
C GLU A 142 -14.45 -2.07 -12.14
N PHE A 143 -13.17 -2.39 -12.32
CA PHE A 143 -12.09 -1.56 -11.82
C PHE A 143 -12.15 -0.13 -12.36
N LYS A 144 -12.35 0.02 -13.68
CA LYS A 144 -12.43 1.34 -14.31
C LYS A 144 -13.59 2.18 -13.74
N LYS A 145 -14.75 1.56 -13.51
CA LYS A 145 -15.89 2.23 -12.83
C LYS A 145 -15.51 2.75 -11.44
N VAL A 146 -14.80 1.94 -10.65
CA VAL A 146 -14.32 2.34 -9.31
C VAL A 146 -13.35 3.52 -9.41
N VAL A 147 -12.38 3.45 -10.33
CA VAL A 147 -11.40 4.54 -10.54
C VAL A 147 -12.11 5.82 -10.94
N ASP A 148 -13.03 5.75 -11.90
CA ASP A 148 -13.72 6.92 -12.42
C ASP A 148 -14.58 7.62 -11.37
N ALA A 149 -15.29 6.84 -10.53
CA ALA A 149 -16.20 7.31 -9.50
C ALA A 149 -15.52 7.78 -8.20
N SER A 150 -14.23 7.47 -7.99
CA SER A 150 -13.53 7.73 -6.72
C SER A 150 -12.61 8.94 -6.77
N ASP A 151 -12.60 9.77 -5.73
CA ASP A 151 -11.60 10.83 -5.55
C ASP A 151 -10.25 10.28 -5.05
N ILE A 152 -10.33 9.24 -4.22
CA ILE A 152 -9.20 8.58 -3.58
C ILE A 152 -9.28 7.08 -3.86
N ILE A 153 -8.16 6.47 -4.20
CA ILE A 153 -8.01 5.02 -4.32
C ILE A 153 -7.13 4.51 -3.19
N ILE A 154 -7.64 3.51 -2.47
CA ILE A 154 -6.90 2.75 -1.47
C ILE A 154 -6.62 1.37 -2.07
N GLN A 155 -5.34 1.08 -2.31
CA GLN A 155 -4.89 -0.25 -2.71
C GLN A 155 -4.54 -1.06 -1.47
N VAL A 156 -5.28 -2.14 -1.24
CA VAL A 156 -5.08 -3.04 -0.11
C VAL A 156 -4.06 -4.11 -0.48
N LEU A 157 -3.02 -4.22 0.33
CA LEU A 157 -1.93 -5.18 0.20
C LEU A 157 -1.94 -6.15 1.39
N ASP A 158 -1.53 -7.40 1.20
CA ASP A 158 -1.29 -8.35 2.28
C ASP A 158 0.13 -8.11 2.85
N ALA A 159 0.26 -7.94 4.17
CA ALA A 159 1.53 -7.64 4.83
C ALA A 159 2.60 -8.72 4.65
N ARG A 160 2.17 -9.95 4.35
CA ARG A 160 3.04 -11.12 4.13
C ARG A 160 3.83 -11.06 2.82
N ASP A 161 3.20 -10.58 1.75
CA ASP A 161 3.81 -10.42 0.42
C ASP A 161 3.30 -9.12 -0.24
N PRO A 162 3.74 -7.93 0.25
CA PRO A 162 3.17 -6.66 -0.19
C PRO A 162 3.47 -6.37 -1.66
N LEU A 163 4.66 -6.75 -2.13
CA LEU A 163 5.09 -6.55 -3.52
C LEU A 163 4.36 -7.51 -4.46
N GLY A 164 4.11 -8.75 -4.04
CA GLY A 164 3.36 -9.70 -4.82
C GLY A 164 1.87 -9.39 -4.95
N CYS A 165 1.29 -8.72 -3.96
CA CYS A 165 -0.08 -8.21 -4.01
C CYS A 165 -0.18 -6.82 -4.64
N ARG A 166 0.94 -6.24 -5.08
CA ARG A 166 0.98 -4.94 -5.73
C ARG A 166 0.68 -5.08 -7.21
N CYS A 167 0.06 -4.06 -7.79
CA CYS A 167 -0.26 -4.04 -9.20
C CYS A 167 0.11 -2.68 -9.79
N PRO A 168 1.33 -2.55 -10.35
CA PRO A 168 1.78 -1.31 -10.98
C PRO A 168 0.84 -0.81 -12.08
N GLN A 169 0.19 -1.72 -12.81
CA GLN A 169 -0.77 -1.39 -13.86
C GLN A 169 -1.98 -0.63 -13.30
N VAL A 170 -2.51 -1.07 -12.15
CA VAL A 170 -3.58 -0.38 -11.43
C VAL A 170 -3.11 1.00 -10.94
N GLU A 171 -1.88 1.09 -10.43
CA GLU A 171 -1.31 2.36 -9.96
C GLU A 171 -1.16 3.37 -11.10
N GLN A 172 -0.60 2.94 -12.24
CA GLN A 172 -0.48 3.78 -13.44
C GLN A 172 -1.84 4.19 -13.98
N ALA A 173 -2.82 3.29 -14.03
CA ALA A 173 -4.18 3.64 -14.47
C ALA A 173 -4.82 4.73 -13.59
N VAL A 174 -4.57 4.71 -12.28
CA VAL A 174 -5.05 5.75 -11.35
C VAL A 174 -4.30 7.07 -11.57
N LEU A 175 -2.99 7.03 -11.77
CA LEU A 175 -2.16 8.23 -11.98
C LEU A 175 -2.48 8.92 -13.32
N THR A 176 -2.68 8.15 -14.38
CA THR A 176 -2.97 8.64 -15.75
C THR A 176 -4.43 9.05 -15.93
N SER A 177 -5.32 8.75 -14.97
CA SER A 177 -6.75 9.06 -15.06
C SER A 177 -7.09 10.58 -15.14
N GLY A 178 -6.10 11.47 -15.07
CA GLY A 178 -6.23 12.92 -15.30
C GLY A 178 -6.91 13.73 -14.18
N LYS A 179 -7.53 13.09 -13.18
CA LYS A 179 -8.37 13.77 -12.16
C LYS A 179 -7.65 14.14 -10.85
N ASN A 180 -6.31 14.21 -10.82
CA ASN A 180 -5.50 14.41 -9.60
C ASN A 180 -5.95 13.53 -8.42
N LYS A 181 -6.29 12.27 -8.75
CA LYS A 181 -6.74 11.27 -7.77
C LYS A 181 -5.60 10.96 -6.82
N LYS A 182 -5.94 10.64 -5.57
CA LYS A 182 -4.93 10.25 -4.57
C LYS A 182 -4.86 8.73 -4.46
N LEU A 183 -3.66 8.19 -4.50
CA LEU A 183 -3.40 6.78 -4.25
C LEU A 183 -2.79 6.60 -2.86
N ILE A 184 -3.36 5.67 -2.08
CA ILE A 184 -2.92 5.31 -0.73
C ILE A 184 -2.74 3.80 -0.68
N LEU A 185 -1.63 3.33 -0.10
CA LEU A 185 -1.43 1.91 0.17
C LEU A 185 -1.94 1.58 1.57
N LEU A 186 -2.65 0.47 1.68
CA LEU A 186 -3.14 -0.05 2.96
C LEU A 186 -2.59 -1.46 3.15
N LEU A 187 -1.61 -1.57 4.05
CA LEU A 187 -0.95 -2.81 4.39
C LEU A 187 -1.79 -3.54 5.44
N ASN A 188 -2.58 -4.52 5.01
CA ASN A 188 -3.51 -5.26 5.86
C ASN A 188 -2.87 -6.56 6.41
N LYS A 189 -3.52 -7.16 7.42
CA LYS A 189 -3.07 -8.41 8.08
C LYS A 189 -1.71 -8.29 8.76
N ILE A 190 -1.44 -7.11 9.35
CA ILE A 190 -0.17 -6.80 10.01
C ILE A 190 0.12 -7.67 11.24
N ASP A 191 -0.87 -8.38 11.76
CA ASP A 191 -0.71 -9.35 12.85
C ASP A 191 -0.08 -10.67 12.41
N LEU A 192 0.02 -10.91 11.11
CA LEU A 192 0.62 -12.11 10.55
C LEU A 192 2.15 -12.03 10.48
N ILE A 193 2.72 -10.82 10.50
CA ILE A 193 4.15 -10.61 10.36
C ILE A 193 4.79 -10.10 11.66
N PRO A 194 6.09 -10.37 11.89
CA PRO A 194 6.84 -9.77 12.99
C PRO A 194 6.84 -8.24 12.90
N ARG A 195 6.91 -7.57 14.05
CA ARG A 195 6.88 -6.10 14.13
C ARG A 195 8.03 -5.44 13.37
N ASP A 196 9.23 -6.00 13.45
CA ASP A 196 10.39 -5.45 12.74
C ASP A 196 10.21 -5.49 11.22
N ASN A 197 9.59 -6.56 10.70
CA ASN A 197 9.27 -6.69 9.28
C ASN A 197 8.21 -5.66 8.87
N LEU A 198 7.20 -5.45 9.72
CA LEU A 198 6.19 -4.42 9.48
C LEU A 198 6.81 -3.03 9.37
N ASP A 199 7.72 -2.67 10.29
CA ASP A 199 8.37 -1.35 10.29
C ASP A 199 9.28 -1.17 9.06
N LYS A 200 9.98 -2.23 8.61
CA LYS A 200 10.74 -2.23 7.36
C LYS A 200 9.83 -2.04 6.13
N TRP A 201 8.72 -2.77 6.04
CA TRP A 201 7.76 -2.63 4.94
C TRP A 201 7.14 -1.23 4.89
N LEU A 202 6.74 -0.70 6.04
CA LEU A 202 6.21 0.66 6.11
C LEU A 202 7.25 1.70 5.67
N LYS A 203 8.52 1.52 6.03
CA LYS A 203 9.60 2.41 5.56
C LYS A 203 9.78 2.31 4.04
N TYR A 204 9.79 1.10 3.50
CA TYR A 204 9.95 0.86 2.07
C TYR A 204 8.81 1.47 1.26
N LEU A 205 7.56 1.10 1.56
CA LEU A 205 6.39 1.50 0.77
C LEU A 205 6.08 3.01 0.87
N ARG A 206 6.40 3.65 2.01
CA ARG A 206 6.22 5.10 2.20
C ARG A 206 7.16 5.95 1.36
N ASN A 207 8.22 5.38 0.79
CA ASN A 207 9.06 6.11 -0.17
C ASN A 207 8.33 6.37 -1.49
N GLU A 208 7.32 5.55 -1.81
CA GLU A 208 6.58 5.63 -3.07
C GLU A 208 5.19 6.25 -2.84
N PHE A 209 4.41 5.69 -1.92
CA PHE A 209 3.02 6.12 -1.66
C PHE A 209 2.70 6.19 -0.17
N PRO A 210 1.80 7.11 0.26
CA PRO A 210 1.32 7.12 1.64
C PRO A 210 0.79 5.73 2.05
N THR A 211 1.42 5.13 3.05
CA THR A 211 1.11 3.74 3.46
C THR A 211 0.67 3.67 4.92
N ILE A 212 -0.48 3.04 5.14
CA ILE A 212 -1.09 2.79 6.45
C ILE A 212 -1.05 1.30 6.76
N ALA A 213 -0.52 0.95 7.94
CA ALA A 213 -0.65 -0.38 8.51
C ALA A 213 -2.03 -0.56 9.12
N PHE A 214 -2.67 -1.67 8.80
CA PHE A 214 -4.05 -1.95 9.17
C PHE A 214 -4.22 -3.39 9.64
N ARG A 215 -5.04 -3.54 10.68
CA ARG A 215 -5.55 -4.83 11.10
C ARG A 215 -7.06 -4.76 11.12
N SER A 216 -7.71 -5.57 10.28
CA SER A 216 -9.17 -5.73 10.33
C SER A 216 -9.61 -6.41 11.62
N SER A 217 -10.81 -6.08 12.10
CA SER A 217 -11.44 -6.85 13.17
C SER A 217 -11.85 -8.22 12.63
N THR A 218 -11.47 -9.28 13.34
CA THR A 218 -11.82 -10.68 13.01
C THR A 218 -13.04 -11.16 13.80
N GLN A 219 -13.69 -10.27 14.56
CA GLN A 219 -14.88 -10.64 15.32
C GLN A 219 -16.02 -11.01 14.37
N ASN A 220 -16.62 -12.19 14.59
CA ASN A 220 -17.90 -12.61 13.99
C ASN A 220 -19.12 -11.84 14.57
N GLN A 221 -18.88 -10.75 15.31
CA GLN A 221 -19.95 -9.93 15.86
C GLN A 221 -20.49 -9.02 14.76
N ARG A 222 -21.82 -9.04 14.58
CA ARG A 222 -22.51 -8.24 13.55
C ARG A 222 -22.37 -6.73 13.79
N ASP A 223 -22.28 -6.32 15.07
CA ASP A 223 -22.21 -4.93 15.52
C ASP A 223 -21.15 -4.69 16.59
N ARG A 224 -20.81 -3.41 16.82
CA ARG A 224 -19.90 -2.92 17.87
C ARG A 224 -18.44 -3.36 17.73
N LEU A 225 -17.96 -3.51 16.50
CA LEU A 225 -16.54 -3.80 16.25
C LEU A 225 -15.67 -2.68 16.86
N GLY A 226 -14.78 -3.07 17.78
CA GLY A 226 -13.95 -2.15 18.54
C GLY A 226 -12.73 -1.65 17.75
N HIS A 227 -12.44 -0.35 17.83
CA HIS A 227 -11.17 0.20 17.36
C HIS A 227 -10.21 0.48 18.51
N VAL A 228 -8.93 0.23 18.25
CA VAL A 228 -7.86 0.74 19.08
C VAL A 228 -7.58 2.19 18.67
N LYS A 229 -7.72 3.14 19.60
CA LYS A 229 -7.36 4.56 19.39
C LYS A 229 -5.85 4.83 19.54
N ALA A 230 -5.05 3.81 19.84
CA ALA A 230 -3.62 3.93 20.03
C ALA A 230 -2.87 4.06 18.70
N SER A 231 -1.74 4.77 18.73
CA SER A 231 -0.77 4.80 17.63
C SER A 231 -0.07 3.45 17.52
N LEU A 232 0.27 3.02 16.30
CA LEU A 232 1.05 1.79 16.04
C LEU A 232 2.33 1.71 16.90
N LYS A 233 2.97 2.84 17.19
CA LYS A 233 4.18 2.90 18.04
C LYS A 233 3.92 2.54 19.51
N ALA A 234 2.69 2.71 19.99
CA ALA A 234 2.27 2.37 21.34
C ALA A 234 1.62 0.98 21.42
N CYS A 235 1.41 0.31 20.28
CA CYS A 235 0.92 -1.06 20.25
C CYS A 235 2.08 -2.02 20.49
N ASP A 236 2.03 -2.69 21.63
CA ASP A 236 2.93 -3.80 21.97
C ASP A 236 2.68 -5.01 21.05
N GLU A 237 3.67 -5.89 20.89
CA GLU A 237 3.57 -7.08 20.04
C GLU A 237 2.47 -8.02 20.50
N HIS A 238 2.30 -8.14 21.82
CA HIS A 238 1.19 -8.90 22.40
C HIS A 238 -0.17 -8.33 21.99
N LEU A 239 -0.31 -6.99 21.86
CA LEU A 239 -1.57 -6.37 21.46
C LEU A 239 -1.88 -6.55 19.96
N LEU A 240 -0.84 -6.63 19.12
CA LEU A 240 -0.94 -6.95 17.70
C LEU A 240 -1.47 -8.38 17.49
N LYS A 241 -1.00 -9.34 18.30
CA LYS A 241 -1.35 -10.77 18.18
C LYS A 241 -2.59 -11.20 18.99
N SER A 242 -2.82 -10.62 20.18
CA SER A 242 -3.81 -11.11 21.16
C SER A 242 -5.16 -10.39 21.12
N SER A 243 -5.23 -9.12 20.72
CA SER A 243 -6.52 -8.43 20.67
C SER A 243 -7.32 -8.88 19.44
N ASN A 244 -8.66 -8.83 19.46
CA ASN A 244 -9.52 -8.97 18.26
C ASN A 244 -9.95 -7.61 17.70
N LYS A 245 -9.28 -6.53 18.10
CA LYS A 245 -9.66 -5.15 17.77
C LYS A 245 -9.06 -4.71 16.43
N CYS A 246 -9.71 -3.76 15.78
CA CYS A 246 -9.19 -3.12 14.58
C CYS A 246 -8.08 -2.11 14.93
N ILE A 247 -6.98 -2.16 14.18
CA ILE A 247 -5.82 -1.25 14.30
C ILE A 247 -5.67 -0.48 12.98
N GLY A 248 -5.29 0.80 13.05
CA GLY A 248 -5.03 1.64 11.87
C GLY A 248 -6.24 2.42 11.36
N ALA A 249 -7.47 2.00 11.68
CA ALA A 249 -8.68 2.69 11.28
C ALA A 249 -8.78 4.14 11.76
N SER A 250 -8.35 4.46 12.98
CA SER A 250 -8.30 5.84 13.47
C SER A 250 -7.38 6.72 12.63
N THR A 251 -6.24 6.16 12.22
CA THR A 251 -5.25 6.84 11.37
C THR A 251 -5.82 7.05 9.96
N LEU A 252 -6.47 6.04 9.39
CA LEU A 252 -7.12 6.13 8.09
C LEU A 252 -8.28 7.13 8.10
N MET A 253 -9.14 7.10 9.11
CA MET A 253 -10.23 8.07 9.27
C MET A 253 -9.73 9.51 9.40
N ASN A 254 -8.64 9.72 10.15
CA ASN A 254 -8.01 11.04 10.25
C ASN A 254 -7.45 11.50 8.90
N LEU A 255 -6.80 10.61 8.16
CA LEU A 255 -6.27 10.92 6.83
C LEU A 255 -7.40 11.26 5.85
N LEU A 256 -8.47 10.47 5.79
CA LEU A 256 -9.64 10.73 4.95
C LEU A 256 -10.35 12.03 5.36
N SER A 257 -10.49 12.29 6.66
CA SER A 257 -11.07 13.54 7.16
C SER A 257 -10.25 14.77 6.77
N ASN A 258 -8.93 14.65 6.69
CA ASN A 258 -8.07 15.71 6.18
C ASN A 258 -8.32 15.96 4.69
N TYR A 259 -8.53 14.90 3.90
CA TYR A 259 -8.90 15.05 2.48
C TYR A 259 -10.31 15.62 2.28
N CYS A 260 -11.24 15.41 3.22
CA CYS A 260 -12.55 16.09 3.21
C CYS A 260 -12.44 17.61 3.41
N ARG A 261 -11.31 18.14 3.91
CA ARG A 261 -11.12 19.57 4.15
C ARG A 261 -10.38 20.18 2.97
N LYS A 262 -11.11 20.83 2.06
CA LYS A 262 -10.54 21.57 0.93
C LYS A 262 -10.89 23.04 1.10
N ASN A 263 -9.86 23.90 1.24
CA ASN A 263 -10.01 25.35 1.47
C ASN A 263 -10.92 25.70 2.66
N ASP A 264 -10.79 24.99 3.78
CA ASP A 264 -11.60 25.13 5.01
C ASP A 264 -13.10 24.78 4.86
N ILE A 265 -13.51 24.29 3.69
CA ILE A 265 -14.84 23.75 3.42
C ILE A 265 -14.80 22.22 3.56
N LYS A 266 -15.78 21.66 4.26
CA LYS A 266 -15.97 20.21 4.35
C LYS A 266 -16.75 19.71 3.13
N THR A 267 -16.07 19.03 2.22
CA THR A 267 -16.69 18.41 1.04
C THR A 267 -16.85 16.90 1.25
N SER A 268 -17.87 16.30 0.65
CA SER A 268 -17.93 14.84 0.59
C SER A 268 -16.87 14.31 -0.36
N ILE A 269 -16.28 13.16 -0.01
CA ILE A 269 -15.31 12.44 -0.84
C ILE A 269 -15.80 11.02 -1.10
N THR A 270 -15.42 10.49 -2.25
CA THR A 270 -15.59 9.08 -2.60
C THR A 270 -14.25 8.34 -2.60
N VAL A 271 -14.24 7.15 -2.02
CA VAL A 271 -13.02 6.36 -1.82
C VAL A 271 -13.22 4.96 -2.40
N GLY A 272 -12.43 4.58 -3.40
CA GLY A 272 -12.43 3.26 -3.99
C GLY A 272 -11.43 2.35 -3.30
N ILE A 273 -11.83 1.13 -2.96
CA ILE A 273 -10.97 0.13 -2.33
C ILE A 273 -10.68 -0.96 -3.36
N VAL A 274 -9.42 -1.12 -3.74
CA VAL A 274 -8.96 -2.04 -4.78
C VAL A 274 -7.84 -2.94 -4.26
N GLY A 275 -7.56 -4.04 -4.96
CA GLY A 275 -6.50 -4.98 -4.62
C GLY A 275 -6.81 -6.42 -4.99
N PHE A 276 -5.86 -7.32 -4.74
CA PHE A 276 -5.99 -8.74 -5.06
C PHE A 276 -7.21 -9.38 -4.35
N PRO A 277 -7.72 -10.52 -4.84
CA PRO A 277 -8.63 -11.36 -4.06
C PRO A 277 -8.04 -11.68 -2.67
N ASN A 278 -8.90 -11.85 -1.65
CA ASN A 278 -8.53 -12.33 -0.32
C ASN A 278 -7.46 -11.54 0.49
N VAL A 279 -7.04 -10.36 0.02
CA VAL A 279 -6.21 -9.42 0.82
C VAL A 279 -7.00 -8.76 1.97
N GLY A 280 -8.33 -8.87 1.97
CA GLY A 280 -9.21 -8.39 3.04
C GLY A 280 -9.89 -7.03 2.79
N LYS A 281 -10.14 -6.66 1.53
CA LYS A 281 -10.84 -5.41 1.12
C LYS A 281 -12.16 -5.20 1.87
N SER A 282 -13.09 -6.14 1.74
CA SER A 282 -14.41 -6.09 2.39
C SER A 282 -14.30 -6.14 3.93
N SER A 283 -13.30 -6.85 4.48
CA SER A 283 -13.02 -6.86 5.92
C SER A 283 -12.51 -5.50 6.44
N VAL A 284 -11.73 -4.77 5.65
CA VAL A 284 -11.31 -3.39 5.96
C VAL A 284 -12.52 -2.48 6.02
N ILE A 285 -13.44 -2.59 5.06
CA ILE A 285 -14.69 -1.81 5.01
C ILE A 285 -15.54 -2.06 6.24
N ASN A 286 -15.81 -3.33 6.56
CA ASN A 286 -16.58 -3.71 7.74
C ASN A 286 -15.94 -3.20 9.03
N SER A 287 -14.61 -3.29 9.12
CA SER A 287 -13.86 -2.78 10.26
C SER A 287 -13.98 -1.26 10.40
N LEU A 288 -13.92 -0.51 9.30
CA LEU A 288 -14.12 0.94 9.29
C LEU A 288 -15.57 1.32 9.66
N LYS A 289 -16.54 0.58 9.12
CA LYS A 289 -17.96 0.83 9.34
C LYS A 289 -18.43 0.40 10.74
N ARG A 290 -17.68 -0.50 11.38
CA ARG A 290 -17.97 -1.16 12.67
C ARG A 290 -19.18 -2.10 12.66
N THR A 291 -19.62 -2.49 11.47
CA THR A 291 -20.73 -3.41 11.22
C THR A 291 -20.40 -4.26 10.00
N GLN A 292 -21.06 -5.40 9.86
CA GLN A 292 -20.94 -6.26 8.68
C GLN A 292 -21.76 -5.67 7.51
N ALA A 293 -21.14 -4.78 6.72
CA ALA A 293 -21.78 -4.11 5.58
C ALA A 293 -21.55 -4.84 4.24
N CYS A 294 -20.41 -5.50 4.10
CA CYS A 294 -20.04 -6.32 2.93
C CYS A 294 -19.88 -7.78 3.34
N GLU A 295 -20.20 -8.69 2.44
CA GLU A 295 -19.90 -10.12 2.62
C GLU A 295 -18.38 -10.35 2.63
N THR A 296 -17.93 -11.25 3.50
CA THR A 296 -16.51 -11.61 3.64
C THR A 296 -16.37 -13.11 3.74
N GLY A 297 -15.34 -13.66 3.12
CA GLY A 297 -14.98 -15.07 3.24
C GLY A 297 -13.63 -15.34 2.58
N SER A 298 -13.15 -16.57 2.73
CA SER A 298 -11.83 -17.00 2.23
C SER A 298 -11.86 -17.42 0.76
N MET A 299 -13.04 -17.58 0.17
CA MET A 299 -13.19 -17.95 -1.24
C MET A 299 -13.04 -16.73 -2.15
N PRO A 300 -12.21 -16.79 -3.19
CA PRO A 300 -12.15 -15.73 -4.18
C PRO A 300 -13.47 -15.64 -4.97
N GLY A 301 -13.84 -14.42 -5.33
CA GLY A 301 -15.05 -14.13 -6.14
C GLY A 301 -16.34 -13.96 -5.35
N ILE A 302 -16.27 -13.73 -4.03
CA ILE A 302 -17.43 -13.33 -3.20
C ILE A 302 -17.95 -11.97 -3.67
N THR A 303 -17.09 -10.95 -3.68
CA THR A 303 -17.42 -9.63 -4.22
C THR A 303 -17.35 -9.66 -5.74
N LYS A 304 -18.51 -9.76 -6.40
CA LYS A 304 -18.61 -9.84 -7.88
C LYS A 304 -18.83 -8.49 -8.57
N GLN A 305 -19.40 -7.52 -7.87
CA GLN A 305 -19.74 -6.20 -8.43
C GLN A 305 -19.33 -5.10 -7.46
N MET A 306 -19.13 -3.89 -7.99
CA MET A 306 -18.88 -2.71 -7.16
C MET A 306 -20.09 -2.43 -6.26
N GLN A 307 -19.84 -2.22 -4.97
CA GLN A 307 -20.88 -1.89 -3.99
C GLN A 307 -20.55 -0.58 -3.28
N THR A 308 -21.57 0.22 -2.96
CA THR A 308 -21.39 1.50 -2.25
C THR A 308 -21.71 1.34 -0.77
N VAL A 309 -20.76 1.70 0.09
CA VAL A 309 -20.94 1.70 1.55
C VAL A 309 -20.77 3.12 2.09
N LYS A 310 -21.83 3.64 2.73
CA LYS A 310 -21.77 4.95 3.39
C LYS A 310 -21.08 4.83 4.75
N LEU A 311 -19.86 5.34 4.84
CA LEU A 311 -19.07 5.30 6.07
C LEU A 311 -19.55 6.37 7.07
N ASP A 312 -19.63 7.61 6.60
CA ASP A 312 -20.12 8.77 7.35
C ASP A 312 -20.89 9.73 6.41
N LYS A 313 -21.36 10.87 6.90
CA LYS A 313 -22.05 11.90 6.10
C LYS A 313 -21.18 12.42 4.95
N LEU A 314 -19.86 12.47 5.13
CA LEU A 314 -18.91 13.04 4.17
C LEU A 314 -18.11 11.99 3.39
N ILE A 315 -18.15 10.71 3.76
CA ILE A 315 -17.28 9.69 3.16
C ILE A 315 -18.13 8.53 2.65
N LYS A 316 -18.01 8.25 1.35
CA LYS A 316 -18.55 7.05 0.71
C LYS A 316 -17.39 6.13 0.30
N LEU A 317 -17.51 4.85 0.62
CA LEU A 317 -16.56 3.81 0.20
C LEU A 317 -17.17 3.00 -0.94
N PHE A 318 -16.34 2.59 -1.89
CA PHE A 318 -16.70 1.60 -2.91
C PHE A 318 -15.89 0.33 -2.67
N ASP A 319 -16.58 -0.79 -2.43
CA ASP A 319 -15.97 -2.12 -2.43
C ASP A 319 -15.90 -2.62 -3.87
N SER A 320 -14.71 -3.05 -4.32
CA SER A 320 -14.51 -3.59 -5.66
C SER A 320 -14.29 -5.10 -5.63
N PRO A 321 -14.58 -5.80 -6.73
CA PRO A 321 -14.09 -7.16 -6.94
C PRO A 321 -12.56 -7.24 -6.76
N GLY A 322 -12.07 -8.43 -6.42
CA GLY A 322 -10.63 -8.70 -6.41
C GLY A 322 -10.06 -8.64 -7.82
N ILE A 323 -8.96 -7.90 -7.99
CA ILE A 323 -8.34 -7.67 -9.29
C ILE A 323 -6.99 -8.37 -9.35
N VAL A 324 -6.78 -9.17 -10.40
CA VAL A 324 -5.48 -9.76 -10.74
C VAL A 324 -5.14 -9.28 -12.14
N MET A 325 -4.21 -8.32 -12.25
CA MET A 325 -3.76 -7.73 -13.52
C MET A 325 -2.24 -7.81 -13.67
N SER A 326 -1.63 -8.91 -13.22
CA SER A 326 -0.19 -9.13 -13.38
C SER A 326 0.06 -10.18 -14.45
N LYS A 327 0.75 -9.79 -15.53
CA LYS A 327 1.24 -10.71 -16.58
C LYS A 327 2.40 -11.60 -16.09
N GLU A 328 3.07 -11.22 -15.01
CA GLU A 328 4.34 -11.82 -14.56
C GLU A 328 4.17 -12.83 -13.42
N THR A 329 2.95 -13.04 -12.92
CA THR A 329 2.76 -13.94 -11.77
C THR A 329 2.57 -15.37 -12.25
N SER A 330 3.46 -16.28 -11.83
CA SER A 330 3.28 -17.72 -12.09
C SER A 330 1.94 -18.22 -11.52
N PRO A 331 1.25 -19.16 -12.19
CA PRO A 331 -0.01 -19.74 -11.69
C PRO A 331 0.12 -20.26 -10.26
N ALA A 332 1.27 -20.89 -9.95
CA ALA A 332 1.63 -21.35 -8.62
C ALA A 332 1.65 -20.22 -7.57
N SER A 333 2.15 -19.03 -7.93
CA SER A 333 2.13 -17.86 -7.03
C SER A 333 0.72 -17.30 -6.82
N LEU A 334 -0.15 -17.36 -7.84
CA LEU A 334 -1.56 -16.97 -7.70
C LEU A 334 -2.33 -17.93 -6.76
N ILE A 335 -2.01 -19.22 -6.81
CA ILE A 335 -2.53 -20.23 -5.88
C ILE A 335 -2.08 -19.90 -4.46
N LEU A 336 -0.79 -19.65 -4.23
CA LEU A 336 -0.26 -19.33 -2.89
C LEU A 336 -0.82 -18.02 -2.31
N ARG A 337 -1.20 -17.07 -3.17
CA ARG A 337 -1.91 -15.84 -2.78
C ARG A 337 -3.41 -16.03 -2.59
N ASN A 338 -3.92 -17.26 -2.71
CA ASN A 338 -5.34 -17.61 -2.63
C ASN A 338 -6.20 -16.78 -3.61
N CYS A 339 -5.73 -16.58 -4.84
CA CYS A 339 -6.46 -15.85 -5.88
C CYS A 339 -7.34 -16.75 -6.75
N ILE A 340 -7.06 -18.05 -6.74
CA ILE A 340 -7.76 -19.09 -7.50
C ILE A 340 -8.50 -19.98 -6.50
N ARG A 341 -9.69 -20.46 -6.87
CA ARG A 341 -10.43 -21.40 -6.02
C ARG A 341 -9.66 -22.72 -5.97
N ILE A 342 -9.46 -23.26 -4.77
CA ILE A 342 -8.67 -24.48 -4.59
C ILE A 342 -9.30 -25.66 -5.34
N GLU A 343 -10.63 -25.70 -5.40
CA GLU A 343 -11.43 -26.70 -6.11
C GLU A 343 -11.21 -26.71 -7.64
N THR A 344 -10.76 -25.59 -8.22
CA THR A 344 -10.56 -25.47 -9.68
C THR A 344 -9.10 -25.69 -10.09
N ILE A 345 -8.22 -26.07 -9.14
CA ILE A 345 -6.81 -26.27 -9.42
C ILE A 345 -6.61 -27.66 -10.01
N GLU A 346 -6.13 -27.74 -11.26
CA GLU A 346 -5.79 -29.01 -11.92
C GLU A 346 -4.50 -29.62 -11.36
N ASN A 347 -3.44 -28.80 -11.23
CA ASN A 347 -2.14 -29.26 -10.73
C ASN A 347 -1.60 -28.37 -9.59
N PRO A 348 -1.71 -28.82 -8.32
CA PRO A 348 -1.20 -28.08 -7.16
C PRO A 348 0.30 -28.29 -6.90
N VAL A 349 0.97 -29.24 -7.58
CA VAL A 349 2.37 -29.62 -7.32
C VAL A 349 3.32 -28.42 -7.37
N PRO A 350 3.31 -27.57 -8.42
CA PRO A 350 4.26 -26.45 -8.50
C PRO A 350 4.06 -25.42 -7.38
N ALA A 351 2.81 -25.24 -6.91
CA ALA A 351 2.52 -24.35 -5.78
C ALA A 351 3.09 -24.92 -4.47
N ILE A 352 2.99 -26.23 -4.28
CA ILE A 352 3.53 -26.93 -3.11
C ILE A 352 5.05 -26.91 -3.11
N GLU A 353 5.71 -27.14 -4.24
CA GLU A 353 7.16 -27.04 -4.35
C GLU A 353 7.67 -25.63 -4.03
N LEU A 354 7.04 -24.59 -4.59
CA LEU A 354 7.36 -23.20 -4.26
C LEU A 354 7.16 -22.88 -2.78
N LEU A 355 6.17 -23.51 -2.13
CA LEU A 355 5.93 -23.35 -0.71
C LEU A 355 6.99 -24.05 0.13
N LEU A 356 7.31 -25.29 -0.18
CA LEU A 356 8.34 -26.08 0.51
C LEU A 356 9.72 -25.41 0.39
N ASN A 357 10.04 -24.78 -0.75
CA ASN A 357 11.27 -24.02 -0.93
C ASN A 357 11.37 -22.77 -0.02
N ARG A 358 10.25 -22.29 0.53
CA ARG A 358 10.20 -21.14 1.46
C ARG A 358 10.15 -21.54 2.92
N CYS A 359 9.97 -22.83 3.23
CA CYS A 359 9.85 -23.34 4.59
C CYS A 359 11.06 -24.22 4.94
N SER A 360 11.49 -24.18 6.20
CA SER A 360 12.47 -25.16 6.66
C SER A 360 11.84 -26.55 6.74
N LYS A 361 12.60 -27.58 6.34
CA LYS A 361 12.15 -28.98 6.41
C LYS A 361 11.72 -29.36 7.83
N GLU A 362 12.46 -28.90 8.83
CA GLU A 362 12.17 -29.10 10.26
C GLU A 362 10.80 -28.54 10.66
N GLN A 363 10.48 -27.30 10.29
CA GLN A 363 9.18 -26.69 10.59
C GLN A 363 8.02 -27.45 9.95
N VAL A 364 8.18 -27.89 8.69
CA VAL A 364 7.16 -28.66 8.00
C VAL A 364 6.98 -30.03 8.67
N SER A 365 8.07 -30.71 9.03
CA SER A 365 8.01 -32.00 9.71
C SER A 365 7.36 -31.92 11.09
N ILE A 366 7.68 -30.90 11.89
CA ILE A 366 7.05 -30.67 13.20
C ILE A 366 5.56 -30.40 13.04
N TYR A 367 5.19 -29.50 12.11
CA TYR A 367 3.80 -29.06 11.97
C TYR A 367 2.87 -30.17 11.46
N PHE A 368 3.32 -30.97 10.49
CA PHE A 368 2.53 -32.09 9.95
C PHE A 368 2.74 -33.40 10.70
N LEU A 369 3.46 -33.38 11.84
CA LEU A 369 3.80 -34.57 12.63
C LEU A 369 4.42 -35.68 11.76
N LEU A 370 5.23 -35.29 10.78
CA LEU A 370 5.89 -36.23 9.88
C LEU A 370 7.09 -36.83 10.61
N ALA A 371 6.85 -37.94 11.30
CA ALA A 371 7.87 -38.76 11.94
C ALA A 371 8.80 -39.42 10.90
N GLY A 372 9.69 -38.64 10.27
CA GLY A 372 10.73 -39.13 9.36
C GLY A 372 10.24 -39.60 7.98
N LYS A 373 8.98 -39.33 7.59
CA LYS A 373 8.47 -39.67 6.25
C LYS A 373 8.99 -38.69 5.19
N ASN A 374 9.37 -39.22 4.03
CA ASN A 374 9.75 -38.39 2.87
C ASN A 374 8.58 -37.50 2.44
N LEU A 375 8.84 -36.19 2.31
CA LEU A 375 7.85 -35.18 1.91
C LEU A 375 7.18 -35.52 0.58
N SER A 376 7.92 -36.11 -0.37
CA SER A 376 7.39 -36.57 -1.66
C SER A 376 6.32 -37.67 -1.52
N VAL A 377 6.43 -38.52 -0.50
CA VAL A 377 5.47 -39.61 -0.23
C VAL A 377 4.23 -39.08 0.48
N PHE A 378 4.37 -38.04 1.30
CA PHE A 378 3.24 -37.43 2.02
C PHE A 378 2.26 -36.69 1.08
N PHE A 379 2.79 -36.06 0.02
CA PHE A 379 1.98 -35.35 -0.97
C PHE A 379 1.48 -36.22 -2.13
N SER A 380 1.73 -37.54 -2.13
CA SER A 380 1.32 -38.40 -3.24
C SER A 380 -0.20 -38.43 -3.46
N PRO A 381 -1.06 -38.43 -2.42
CA PRO A 381 -2.50 -38.35 -2.64
C PRO A 381 -2.94 -36.88 -2.75
N PHE A 382 -3.66 -36.56 -3.83
CA PHE A 382 -4.17 -35.22 -4.12
C PHE A 382 -4.99 -34.59 -2.97
N SER A 383 -5.68 -35.42 -2.17
CA SER A 383 -6.44 -34.96 -1.00
C SER A 383 -5.55 -34.34 0.08
N TYR A 384 -4.34 -34.87 0.30
CA TYR A 384 -3.38 -34.30 1.25
C TYR A 384 -2.78 -33.01 0.70
N MET A 385 -2.61 -32.89 -0.62
CA MET A 385 -2.13 -31.68 -1.27
C MET A 385 -3.12 -30.51 -1.15
N SER A 386 -4.41 -30.75 -1.39
CA SER A 386 -5.44 -29.72 -1.24
C SER A 386 -5.63 -29.31 0.23
N HIS A 387 -5.66 -30.27 1.15
CA HIS A 387 -5.70 -30.00 2.60
C HIS A 387 -4.47 -29.24 3.10
N PHE A 388 -3.29 -29.56 2.57
CA PHE A 388 -2.04 -28.86 2.87
C PHE A 388 -2.11 -27.40 2.42
N LEU A 389 -2.54 -27.13 1.19
CA LEU A 389 -2.72 -25.76 0.69
C LEU A 389 -3.80 -24.99 1.46
N MET A 390 -4.92 -25.63 1.85
CA MET A 390 -5.94 -25.00 2.70
C MET A 390 -5.36 -24.63 4.07
N SER A 391 -4.63 -25.55 4.70
CA SER A 391 -3.98 -25.33 6.01
C SER A 391 -2.87 -24.28 5.94
N PHE A 392 -2.13 -24.21 4.84
CA PHE A 392 -1.08 -23.22 4.62
C PHE A 392 -1.61 -21.85 4.19
N SER A 393 -2.77 -21.76 3.56
CA SER A 393 -3.43 -20.47 3.29
C SER A 393 -3.76 -19.72 4.59
N ALA A 394 -3.97 -20.46 5.68
CA ALA A 394 -4.12 -19.96 7.05
C ALA A 394 -2.77 -19.62 7.72
N PHE A 395 -1.64 -20.05 7.14
CA PHE A 395 -0.31 -19.78 7.69
C PHE A 395 0.18 -18.38 7.38
N ARG A 396 0.71 -17.80 8.46
CA ARG A 396 1.44 -16.54 8.55
C ARG A 396 2.80 -16.73 7.88
N PHE A 397 3.05 -16.05 6.77
CA PHE A 397 4.40 -15.85 6.22
C PHE A 397 5.09 -14.70 6.97
#